data_AF-A0A2W5WJL4-F1
#
_entry.id   AF-A0A2W5WJL4-F1
#
_cell.length_a   1.000
_cell.length_b   1.000
_cell.length_c   1.000
_cell.angle_alpha   90.00
_cell.angle_beta   90.00
_cell.angle_gamma   90.00
#
_symmetry.space_group_name_H-M   'P 1'
#
loop_
_entity.id
_entity.type
_entity.pdbx_description
1 polymer ?
#
loop_
_entity_poly.entity_id
_entity_poly.type
_entity_poly.pdbx_seq_one_letter_code
_entity_poly.pdbx_strand_id
1 'polypeptide(L)'
;MIVVVLSVTPEKLRGELTRWLLEISAGVYVGHLPARVREMLWLRVVEDVGRGRALMVWSTRGEQRLAFRVHNHAWAVEDFDGLALVRRQTAESRELARRRSQPARAGDATGAGLDEEQRRRGGAWSLAGRRRRYRNAVERRRDSGPPSEETPSPE
;
A
#
# COMPACT_ATOMS: atom_id res chain seq x y z
N MET A 1 -1.91 -15.23 -3.48
CA MET A 1 -2.02 -14.93 -4.93
C MET A 1 -1.77 -13.45 -5.18
N ILE A 2 -1.21 -13.11 -6.34
CA ILE A 2 -0.98 -11.74 -6.83
C ILE A 2 -1.46 -11.63 -8.29
N VAL A 3 -2.01 -10.49 -8.65
CA VAL A 3 -2.31 -10.07 -10.02
C VAL A 3 -1.68 -8.71 -10.27
N VAL A 4 -0.93 -8.54 -11.35
CA VAL A 4 -0.37 -7.25 -11.78
C VAL A 4 -0.96 -6.91 -13.14
N VAL A 5 -1.51 -5.71 -13.26
CA VAL A 5 -2.05 -5.17 -14.51
C VAL A 5 -1.23 -3.95 -14.89
N LEU A 6 -0.71 -3.96 -16.11
CA LEU A 6 0.11 -2.90 -16.66
C LEU A 6 -0.53 -2.34 -17.93
N SER A 7 -0.35 -1.05 -18.18
CA SER A 7 -0.73 -0.38 -19.43
C SER A 7 0.37 0.55 -19.89
N VAL A 8 0.63 0.61 -21.20
CA VAL A 8 1.64 1.50 -21.80
C VAL A 8 3.02 1.30 -21.14
N THR A 9 3.51 0.07 -21.21
CA THR A 9 4.66 -0.37 -20.41
C THR A 9 5.87 -0.71 -21.28
N PRO A 10 7.10 -0.36 -20.84
CA PRO A 10 8.32 -0.78 -21.54
C PRO A 10 8.48 -2.30 -21.61
N GLU A 11 9.07 -2.80 -22.70
CA GLU A 11 9.30 -4.24 -22.92
C GLU A 11 10.18 -4.88 -21.84
N LYS A 12 11.19 -4.14 -21.36
CA LYS A 12 12.08 -4.58 -20.28
C LYS A 12 11.30 -5.00 -19.03
N LEU A 13 10.30 -4.21 -18.61
CA LEU A 13 9.50 -4.51 -17.43
C LEU A 13 8.62 -5.74 -17.66
N ARG A 14 8.08 -5.92 -18.88
CA ARG A 14 7.30 -7.13 -19.21
C ARG A 14 8.14 -8.40 -19.07
N GLY A 15 9.32 -8.41 -19.68
CA GLY A 15 10.25 -9.54 -19.58
C GLY A 15 10.74 -9.79 -18.15
N GLU A 16 10.88 -8.74 -17.35
CA GLU A 16 11.22 -8.87 -15.93
C GLU A 16 10.11 -9.57 -15.13
N LEU A 17 8.83 -9.23 -15.38
CA LEU A 17 7.69 -9.84 -14.70
C LEU A 17 7.46 -11.30 -15.08
N THR A 18 7.68 -11.68 -16.34
CA THR A 18 7.50 -13.07 -16.80
C THR A 18 8.47 -14.06 -16.17
N ARG A 19 9.56 -13.59 -15.55
CA ARG A 19 10.46 -14.44 -14.74
C ARG A 19 9.80 -14.98 -13.46
N TRP A 20 8.77 -14.30 -12.97
CA TRP A 20 8.14 -14.60 -11.67
C TRP A 20 6.64 -14.88 -11.76
N LEU A 21 5.98 -14.34 -12.79
CA LEU A 21 4.53 -14.37 -12.97
C LEU A 21 4.18 -14.87 -14.36
N LEU A 22 3.01 -15.46 -14.50
CA LEU A 22 2.46 -15.89 -15.79
C LEU A 22 1.70 -14.73 -16.43
N GLU A 23 2.08 -14.32 -17.64
CA GLU A 23 1.30 -13.37 -18.45
C GLU A 23 0.13 -14.12 -19.11
N ILE A 24 -1.09 -13.92 -18.59
CA ILE A 24 -2.30 -14.60 -19.08
C ILE A 24 -3.04 -13.81 -20.16
N SER A 25 -2.73 -12.52 -20.26
CA SER A 25 -3.22 -11.59 -21.28
C SER A 25 -2.24 -10.42 -21.37
N ALA A 26 -2.31 -9.62 -22.43
CA ALA A 26 -1.39 -8.50 -22.64
C ALA A 26 -1.38 -7.55 -21.43
N GLY A 27 -0.24 -7.49 -20.73
CA GLY A 27 -0.08 -6.66 -19.55
C GLY A 27 -0.78 -7.19 -18.29
N VAL A 28 -1.32 -8.41 -18.28
CA VAL A 28 -1.96 -9.04 -17.12
C VAL A 28 -1.15 -10.24 -16.65
N TYR A 29 -0.57 -10.12 -15.47
CA TYR A 29 0.33 -11.09 -14.87
C TYR A 29 -0.29 -11.69 -13.61
N VAL A 30 -0.22 -13.01 -13.45
CA VAL A 30 -0.79 -13.73 -12.30
C VAL A 30 0.23 -14.68 -11.72
N GLY A 31 0.24 -14.82 -10.39
CA GLY A 31 1.10 -15.80 -9.73
C GLY A 31 0.97 -15.85 -8.22
N HIS A 32 1.97 -16.45 -7.58
CA HIS A 32 2.06 -16.52 -6.13
C HIS A 32 3.45 -16.09 -5.66
N LEU A 33 3.51 -14.99 -4.91
CA LEU A 33 4.75 -14.47 -4.36
C LEU A 33 4.62 -14.25 -2.86
N PRO A 34 5.68 -14.53 -2.07
CA PRO A 34 5.76 -14.11 -0.67
C PRO A 34 5.61 -12.60 -0.52
N ALA A 35 5.16 -12.14 0.65
CA ALA A 35 4.93 -10.72 0.90
C ALA A 35 6.18 -9.87 0.59
N ARG A 36 7.38 -10.31 1.02
CA ARG A 36 8.64 -9.59 0.77
C ARG A 36 8.92 -9.42 -0.73
N VAL A 37 8.78 -10.49 -1.51
CA VAL A 37 9.03 -10.46 -2.96
C VAL A 37 8.00 -9.58 -3.67
N ARG A 38 6.73 -9.65 -3.27
CA ARG A 38 5.68 -8.75 -3.77
C ARG A 38 6.03 -7.27 -3.53
N GLU A 39 6.48 -6.91 -2.33
CA GLU A 39 6.85 -5.52 -2.04
C GLU A 39 8.01 -5.03 -2.91
N MET A 40 9.04 -5.86 -3.09
CA MET A 40 10.18 -5.54 -3.98
C MET A 40 9.75 -5.42 -5.44
N LEU A 41 8.91 -6.35 -5.91
CA LEU A 41 8.35 -6.33 -7.25
C LEU A 41 7.57 -5.04 -7.49
N TRP A 42 6.77 -4.60 -6.51
CA TRP A 42 6.01 -3.37 -6.62
C TRP A 42 6.89 -2.13 -6.78
N LEU A 43 7.97 -2.03 -6.00
CA LEU A 43 8.93 -0.92 -6.13
C LEU A 43 9.54 -0.89 -7.54
N ARG A 44 9.94 -2.06 -8.04
CA ARG A 44 10.48 -2.21 -9.39
C ARG A 44 9.49 -1.79 -10.48
N VAL A 45 8.25 -2.23 -10.37
CA VAL A 45 7.17 -1.84 -11.28
C VAL A 45 6.98 -0.33 -11.29
N VAL A 46 6.94 0.31 -10.11
CA VAL A 46 6.77 1.77 -10.00
C VAL A 46 7.96 2.52 -10.61
N GLU A 47 9.18 2.01 -10.46
CA GLU A 47 10.40 2.60 -11.03
C GLU A 47 10.43 2.49 -12.56
N ASP A 48 10.11 1.32 -13.11
CA ASP A 48 10.32 1.02 -14.53
C ASP A 48 9.09 1.29 -15.42
N VAL A 49 7.89 1.49 -14.86
CA VAL A 49 6.66 1.69 -15.66
C VAL A 49 6.66 3.02 -16.43
N GLY A 50 7.46 4.00 -16.00
CA GLY A 50 7.58 5.30 -16.66
C GLY A 50 6.24 6.03 -16.78
N ARG A 51 5.81 6.34 -18.01
CA ARG A 51 4.52 6.99 -18.30
C ARG A 51 3.33 6.01 -18.31
N GLY A 52 3.60 4.73 -18.14
CA GLY A 52 2.57 3.71 -18.05
C GLY A 52 1.79 3.74 -16.74
N ARG A 53 0.83 2.83 -16.65
CA ARG A 53 -0.02 2.65 -15.47
C ARG A 53 0.20 1.25 -14.93
N ALA A 54 0.16 1.12 -13.60
CA ALA A 54 0.28 -0.15 -12.94
C ALA A 54 -0.77 -0.31 -11.84
N LEU A 55 -1.30 -1.52 -11.72
CA LEU A 55 -2.18 -1.95 -10.65
C LEU A 55 -1.70 -3.31 -10.15
N MET A 56 -1.63 -3.50 -8.84
CA MET A 56 -1.26 -4.77 -8.23
C MET A 56 -2.33 -5.15 -7.20
N VAL A 57 -2.91 -6.34 -7.34
CA VAL A 57 -3.84 -6.95 -6.39
C VAL A 57 -3.15 -8.13 -5.72
N TRP A 58 -3.37 -8.35 -4.44
CA TRP A 58 -2.92 -9.56 -3.77
C TRP A 58 -3.91 -10.02 -2.69
N SER A 59 -3.88 -11.32 -2.40
CA SER A 59 -4.69 -11.90 -1.34
C SER A 59 -4.22 -11.45 0.04
N THR A 60 -5.15 -11.10 0.92
CA THR A 60 -4.88 -10.73 2.31
C THR A 60 -5.90 -11.36 3.25
N ARG A 61 -5.57 -11.52 4.53
CA ARG A 61 -6.48 -12.04 5.56
C ARG A 61 -7.45 -10.96 6.09
N GLY A 62 -7.94 -10.11 5.20
CA GLY A 62 -8.89 -9.02 5.47
C GLY A 62 -10.33 -9.40 5.15
N GLU A 63 -11.25 -8.48 5.36
CA GLU A 63 -12.68 -8.66 5.06
C GLU A 63 -12.92 -8.90 3.58
N GLN A 64 -12.37 -8.05 2.71
CA GLN A 64 -12.46 -8.20 1.26
C GLN A 64 -11.61 -9.34 0.69
N ARG A 65 -10.80 -10.02 1.53
CA ARG A 65 -9.81 -11.04 1.13
C ARG A 65 -8.74 -10.59 0.12
N LEU A 66 -8.75 -9.32 -0.27
CA LEU A 66 -7.81 -8.71 -1.19
C LEU A 66 -7.33 -7.34 -0.68
N ALA A 67 -6.18 -6.93 -1.19
CA ALA A 67 -5.70 -5.55 -1.12
C ALA A 67 -5.05 -5.22 -2.46
N PHE A 68 -5.01 -3.93 -2.81
CA PHE A 68 -4.46 -3.51 -4.08
C PHE A 68 -3.76 -2.16 -4.00
N ARG A 69 -2.88 -1.92 -4.96
CA ARG A 69 -2.15 -0.66 -5.18
C ARG A 69 -2.30 -0.22 -6.61
N VAL A 70 -2.22 1.09 -6.81
CA VAL A 70 -2.32 1.72 -8.12
C VAL A 70 -1.17 2.72 -8.26
N HIS A 71 -0.67 2.86 -9.48
CA HIS A 71 0.35 3.84 -9.85
C HIS A 71 -0.02 4.45 -11.21
N ASN A 72 0.06 5.79 -11.32
CA ASN A 72 -0.33 6.58 -12.49
C ASN A 72 -1.75 6.26 -13.03
N HIS A 73 -2.66 5.81 -12.14
CA HIS A 73 -4.00 5.41 -12.54
C HIS A 73 -5.00 6.57 -12.43
N ALA A 74 -6.05 6.55 -13.26
CA ALA A 74 -7.15 7.51 -13.17
C ALA A 74 -8.03 7.32 -11.91
N TRP A 75 -7.74 6.29 -11.12
CA TRP A 75 -8.52 5.92 -9.95
C TRP A 75 -7.64 6.02 -8.70
N ALA A 76 -8.21 6.58 -7.64
CA ALA A 76 -7.60 6.60 -6.31
C ALA A 76 -8.18 5.47 -5.47
N VAL A 77 -7.34 4.88 -4.61
CA VAL A 77 -7.80 3.96 -3.57
C VAL A 77 -8.18 4.79 -2.34
N GLU A 78 -9.40 4.62 -1.85
CA GLU A 78 -9.89 5.32 -0.66
C GLU A 78 -10.40 4.33 0.40
N ASP A 79 -10.16 4.66 1.66
CA ASP A 79 -10.63 3.90 2.81
C ASP A 79 -12.01 4.42 3.20
N PHE A 80 -13.03 3.58 3.09
CA PHE A 80 -14.39 3.89 3.50
C PHE A 80 -14.83 2.84 4.52
N ASP A 81 -14.86 3.22 5.80
CA ASP A 81 -15.21 2.33 6.91
C ASP A 81 -14.40 1.02 6.96
N GLY A 82 -13.09 1.10 6.68
CA GLY A 82 -12.20 -0.07 6.66
C GLY A 82 -12.21 -0.86 5.35
N LEU A 83 -13.09 -0.51 4.41
CA LEU A 83 -13.12 -1.05 3.05
C LEU A 83 -12.25 -0.20 2.12
N ALA A 84 -11.34 -0.86 1.40
CA ALA A 84 -10.64 -0.24 0.29
C ALA A 84 -11.57 -0.16 -0.93
N LEU A 85 -11.93 1.05 -1.34
CA LEU A 85 -12.75 1.35 -2.51
C LEU A 85 -11.96 2.09 -3.58
N VAL A 86 -12.51 2.13 -4.79
CA VAL A 86 -11.91 2.78 -5.95
C VAL A 86 -12.73 4.00 -6.32
N ARG A 87 -12.17 5.20 -6.19
CA ARG A 87 -12.81 6.44 -6.62
C ARG A 87 -12.24 6.90 -7.96
N ARG A 88 -13.13 7.18 -8.92
CA ARG A 88 -12.74 7.80 -10.20
C ARG A 88 -12.38 9.26 -9.96
N GLN A 89 -11.18 9.66 -10.38
CA GLN A 89 -10.77 11.06 -10.30
C GLN A 89 -11.39 11.84 -11.46
N THR A 90 -12.43 12.63 -11.19
CA THR A 90 -12.93 13.66 -12.13
C THR A 90 -11.98 14.86 -12.16
N ALA A 91 -12.09 15.72 -13.18
CA ALA A 91 -11.29 16.95 -13.26
C ALA A 91 -11.49 17.83 -12.02
N GLU A 92 -12.74 17.99 -11.59
CA GLU A 92 -13.10 18.71 -10.36
C GLU A 92 -12.51 18.05 -9.11
N SER A 93 -12.57 16.73 -9.02
CA SER A 93 -11.97 15.99 -7.90
C SER A 93 -10.45 16.16 -7.83
N ARG A 94 -9.77 16.24 -8.99
CA ARG A 94 -8.33 16.49 -9.07
C ARG A 94 -7.99 17.91 -8.65
N GLU A 95 -8.79 18.88 -9.07
CA GLU A 95 -8.62 20.28 -8.68
C GLU A 95 -8.84 20.48 -7.17
N LEU A 96 -9.89 19.87 -6.61
CA LEU A 96 -10.14 19.89 -5.16
C LEU A 96 -8.98 19.24 -4.38
N ALA A 97 -8.45 18.12 -4.87
CA ALA A 97 -7.28 17.47 -4.26
C ALA A 97 -6.02 18.34 -4.33
N ARG A 98 -5.79 19.05 -5.45
CA ARG A 98 -4.69 20.02 -5.61
C ARG A 98 -4.84 21.20 -4.65
N ARG A 99 -6.05 21.75 -4.52
CA ARG A 99 -6.35 22.84 -3.57
C ARG A 99 -6.08 22.43 -2.13
N ARG A 100 -6.51 21.22 -1.73
CA ARG A 100 -6.25 20.66 -0.38
C ARG A 100 -4.78 20.38 -0.10
N SER A 101 -3.95 20.20 -1.12
CA SER A 101 -2.51 19.92 -0.97
C SER A 101 -1.62 21.17 -1.04
N GLN A 102 -2.19 22.34 -1.36
CA GLN A 102 -1.49 23.61 -1.24
C GLN A 102 -1.44 24.04 0.24
N PRO A 103 -0.27 24.45 0.76
CA PRO A 103 -0.20 25.02 2.10
C PRO A 103 -1.04 26.30 2.15
N ALA A 104 -1.84 26.44 3.20
CA ALA A 104 -2.61 27.65 3.44
C ALA A 104 -1.68 28.87 3.41
N ARG A 105 -2.08 29.94 2.72
CA ARG A 105 -1.36 31.23 2.81
C ARG A 105 -1.33 31.65 4.27
N ALA A 106 -0.22 32.25 4.70
CA ALA A 106 0.13 32.55 6.09
C ALA A 106 -0.78 33.59 6.82
N GLY A 107 -2.05 33.74 6.43
CA GLY A 107 -3.00 34.69 7.03
C GLY A 107 -4.21 34.06 7.74
N ASP A 108 -4.57 32.80 7.44
CA ASP A 108 -5.83 32.21 7.90
C ASP A 108 -5.60 31.18 9.04
N ALA A 109 -4.96 31.62 10.12
CA ALA A 109 -4.71 30.78 11.29
C ALA A 109 -5.91 30.84 12.27
N THR A 110 -6.99 30.10 11.97
CA THR A 110 -8.07 29.88 12.96
C THR A 110 -8.62 28.44 12.97
N GLY A 111 -8.03 27.50 12.23
CA GLY A 111 -8.57 26.14 12.08
C GLY A 111 -7.57 24.97 12.11
N ALA A 112 -6.31 25.22 12.48
CA ALA A 112 -5.20 24.27 12.26
C ALA A 112 -5.30 22.92 13.03
N GLY A 113 -6.22 22.78 13.99
CA GLY A 113 -6.27 21.60 14.87
C GLY A 113 -6.87 20.33 14.25
N LEU A 114 -7.78 20.44 13.27
CA LEU A 114 -8.53 19.29 12.73
C LEU A 114 -7.89 18.70 11.46
N ASP A 115 -7.16 19.53 10.69
CA ASP A 115 -6.59 19.16 9.40
C ASP A 115 -5.27 18.37 9.52
N GLU A 116 -4.52 18.59 10.60
CA GLU A 116 -3.25 17.90 10.83
C GLU A 116 -3.45 16.39 11.10
N GLU A 117 -4.56 16.04 11.75
CA GLU A 117 -4.94 14.65 11.97
C GLU A 117 -5.38 13.95 10.66
N GLN A 118 -6.01 14.67 9.74
CA GLN A 118 -6.35 14.15 8.41
C GLN A 118 -5.12 14.00 7.50
N ARG A 119 -4.12 14.89 7.58
CA ARG A 119 -2.81 14.70 6.91
C ARG A 119 -2.05 13.50 7.46
N ARG A 120 -2.08 13.25 8.78
CA ARG A 120 -1.55 12.01 9.39
C ARG A 120 -2.33 10.75 8.96
N ARG A 121 -3.61 10.87 8.57
CA ARG A 121 -4.43 9.78 8.04
C ARG A 121 -4.18 9.50 6.56
N GLY A 122 -3.82 10.51 5.75
CA GLY A 122 -3.61 10.39 4.30
C GLY A 122 -2.29 9.73 3.87
N GLY A 123 -1.29 9.64 4.77
CA GLY A 123 0.03 9.07 4.47
C GLY A 123 0.29 7.67 5.02
N ALA A 124 -0.63 7.10 5.81
CA ALA A 124 -0.41 5.82 6.47
C ALA A 124 -1.59 4.89 6.20
N TRP A 125 -1.24 3.76 5.58
CA TRP A 125 -2.01 2.53 5.35
C TRP A 125 -3.25 2.43 6.25
N SER A 126 -4.41 2.10 5.65
CA SER A 126 -5.77 2.03 6.24
C SER A 126 -5.83 1.89 7.76
N LEU A 127 -6.84 2.46 8.42
CA LEU A 127 -6.99 2.31 9.87
C LEU A 127 -6.88 0.83 10.32
N ALA A 128 -7.37 -0.09 9.50
CA ALA A 128 -7.22 -1.54 9.66
C ALA A 128 -5.76 -2.04 9.53
N GLY A 129 -4.97 -1.51 8.59
CA GLY A 129 -3.54 -1.79 8.44
C GLY A 129 -2.69 -1.26 9.60
N ARG A 130 -3.03 -0.08 10.14
CA ARG A 130 -2.41 0.46 11.37
C ARG A 130 -2.71 -0.41 12.60
N ARG A 131 -3.97 -0.83 12.79
CA ARG A 131 -4.38 -1.72 13.89
C ARG A 131 -3.68 -3.09 13.82
N ARG A 132 -3.44 -3.65 12.62
CA ARG A 132 -2.69 -4.91 12.46
C ARG A 132 -1.20 -4.79 12.75
N ARG A 133 -0.54 -3.67 12.40
CA ARG A 133 0.87 -3.47 12.76
C ARG A 133 1.05 -3.35 14.27
N TYR A 134 0.15 -2.63 14.94
CA TYR A 134 0.14 -2.54 16.40
C TYR A 134 -0.14 -3.89 17.07
N ARG A 135 -1.15 -4.64 16.60
CA ARG A 135 -1.49 -5.96 17.17
C ARG A 135 -0.33 -6.97 17.03
N ASN A 136 0.28 -7.07 15.85
CA ASN A 136 1.43 -7.95 15.61
C ASN A 136 2.71 -7.54 16.36
N ALA A 137 2.85 -6.27 16.78
CA ALA A 137 3.99 -5.82 17.57
C ALA A 137 3.81 -6.15 19.06
N VAL A 138 2.59 -6.04 19.57
CA VAL A 138 2.24 -6.42 20.95
C VAL A 138 2.30 -7.94 21.14
N GLU A 139 1.81 -8.73 20.17
CA GLU A 139 1.90 -10.20 20.22
C GLU A 139 3.37 -10.69 20.20
N ARG A 140 4.24 -10.10 19.37
CA ARG A 140 5.68 -10.44 19.36
C ARG A 140 6.42 -10.13 20.66
N ARG A 141 6.00 -9.10 21.41
CA ARG A 141 6.55 -8.78 22.73
C ARG A 141 6.06 -9.74 23.82
N ARG A 142 4.95 -10.43 23.60
CA ARG A 142 4.45 -11.47 24.52
C ARG A 142 5.13 -12.81 24.29
N ASP A 143 5.51 -13.11 23.04
CA ASP A 143 6.23 -14.34 22.68
C ASP A 143 7.74 -14.28 22.99
N SER A 144 8.29 -13.08 23.22
CA SER A 144 9.64 -12.90 23.76
C SER A 144 9.57 -12.79 25.29
N GLY A 145 9.39 -13.94 25.95
CA GLY A 145 9.54 -14.03 27.40
C GLY A 145 10.93 -13.54 27.84
N PRO A 146 11.08 -13.04 29.09
CA PRO A 146 12.39 -12.64 29.59
C PRO A 146 13.36 -13.83 29.54
N PRO A 147 14.66 -13.60 29.25
CA PRO A 147 15.65 -14.67 29.30
C PRO A 147 15.62 -15.30 30.69
N SER A 148 15.46 -16.62 30.75
CA SER A 148 15.55 -17.40 31.98
C SER A 148 16.95 -17.22 32.57
N GLU A 149 17.03 -16.60 33.74
CA GLU A 149 18.25 -16.58 34.56
C GLU A 149 18.54 -18.02 35.00
N GLU A 150 19.58 -18.63 34.41
CA GLU A 150 20.17 -19.86 34.92
C GLU A 150 20.83 -19.55 36.27
N THR A 151 20.17 -19.89 37.36
CA THR A 151 20.82 -20.03 38.67
C THR A 151 21.74 -21.25 38.65
N PRO A 152 23.05 -21.10 38.88
CA PRO A 152 23.93 -22.25 39.03
C PRO A 152 23.65 -22.96 40.37
N SER A 153 23.47 -24.28 40.34
CA SER A 153 23.34 -25.14 41.52
C SER A 153 24.60 -25.10 42.39
N PRO A 154 24.49 -25.16 43.73
CA PRO A 154 25.65 -25.27 44.60
C PRO A 154 26.18 -26.72 44.62
N GLU A 155 27.49 -26.84 44.79
CA GLU A 155 28.25 -28.08 45.01
C GLU A 155 27.90 -28.79 46.33
#